data_AF-A0AAD8E981-F1
#
_entry.id   AF-A0AAD8E981-F1
#
_cell.length_a   1.000
_cell.length_b   1.000
_cell.length_c   1.000
_cell.angle_alpha   90.00
_cell.angle_beta   90.00
_cell.angle_gamma   90.00
#
_symmetry.space_group_name_H-M   'P 1'
#
loop_
_entity.id
_entity.type
_entity.pdbx_description
1 polymer ?
#
loop_
_entity_poly.entity_id
_entity_poly.type
_entity_poly.pdbx_seq_one_letter_code
_entity_poly.pdbx_strand_id
1 'polypeptide(L)'
;MVIEYKGEPDYEISLTADFVGVGSQTFAGTSKPSDTSGLFNTEVPDMSVFNGIYAVVATDYDCFAIQRGCPEGGDISDLIWIQFRDAQPSEDCVNSAKDAMTAAQLDFSALQLDEE
;
A
#
# COMPACT_ATOMS: atom_id res chain seq x y z
N MET A 1 -29.81 1.11 1.48
CA MET A 1 -29.04 2.35 1.24
C MET A 1 -28.01 2.02 0.19
N VAL A 2 -28.23 2.45 -1.05
CA VAL A 2 -27.26 2.28 -2.14
C VAL A 2 -26.37 3.51 -2.07
N ILE A 3 -25.11 3.33 -1.69
CA ILE A 3 -24.11 4.39 -1.80
C ILE A 3 -23.69 4.39 -3.27
N GLU A 4 -24.27 5.30 -4.06
CA GLU A 4 -23.79 5.58 -5.41
C GLU A 4 -22.45 6.31 -5.27
N TYR A 5 -21.36 5.61 -5.58
CA TYR A 5 -20.03 6.23 -5.70
C TYR A 5 -19.99 7.05 -6.99
N LYS A 6 -20.06 8.38 -6.87
CA LYS A 6 -19.83 9.30 -7.99
C LYS A 6 -18.32 9.44 -8.14
N GLY A 7 -17.76 8.76 -9.15
CA GLY A 7 -16.34 8.71 -9.54
C GLY A 7 -15.41 9.67 -8.81
N GLU A 8 -14.57 9.12 -7.93
CA GLU A 8 -13.45 9.84 -7.32
C GLU A 8 -12.29 9.97 -8.32
N PRO A 9 -11.46 11.02 -8.20
CA PRO A 9 -10.42 11.33 -9.17
C PRO A 9 -9.33 10.25 -9.21
N ASP A 10 -8.75 10.07 -10.38
CA ASP A 10 -7.46 9.40 -10.53
C ASP A 10 -6.44 10.10 -9.63
N TYR A 11 -5.81 9.35 -8.72
CA TYR A 11 -4.78 9.88 -7.84
C TYR A 11 -3.40 9.72 -8.49
N GLU A 12 -2.73 10.83 -8.77
CA GLU A 12 -1.31 10.80 -9.13
C GLU A 12 -0.50 10.41 -7.89
N ILE A 13 0.36 9.40 -8.01
CA ILE A 13 1.25 8.94 -6.96
C ILE A 13 2.70 9.18 -7.36
N SER A 14 3.52 9.56 -6.37
CA SER A 14 4.96 9.70 -6.51
C SER A 14 5.61 8.86 -5.42
N LEU A 15 6.28 7.79 -5.82
CA LEU A 15 6.97 6.87 -4.91
C LEU A 15 8.46 7.18 -4.93
N THR A 16 9.02 7.53 -3.78
CA THR A 16 10.48 7.66 -3.63
C THR A 16 10.98 6.49 -2.80
N ALA A 17 11.99 5.79 -3.32
CA ALA A 17 12.63 4.66 -2.65
C ALA A 17 14.15 4.76 -2.76
N ASP A 18 14.83 4.36 -1.69
CA ASP A 18 16.29 4.28 -1.62
C ASP A 18 16.76 2.87 -1.97
N PHE A 19 17.50 2.75 -3.08
CA PHE A 19 18.03 1.46 -3.52
C PHE A 19 19.50 1.33 -3.16
N VAL A 20 19.86 0.23 -2.50
CA VAL A 20 21.26 -0.07 -2.14
C VAL A 20 22.15 -0.05 -3.38
N GLY A 21 23.15 0.84 -3.38
CA GLY A 21 24.12 0.98 -4.47
C GLY A 21 23.67 1.85 -5.67
N VAL A 22 22.43 2.33 -5.68
CA VAL A 22 21.88 3.22 -6.73
C VAL A 22 21.50 4.58 -6.16
N GLY A 23 21.06 4.64 -4.90
CA GLY A 23 20.57 5.86 -4.23
C GLY A 23 19.06 6.06 -4.40
N SER A 24 18.58 7.22 -3.97
CA SER A 24 17.16 7.57 -4.04
C SER A 24 16.68 7.68 -5.49
N GLN A 25 15.57 7.02 -5.80
CA GLN A 25 14.87 7.19 -7.07
C GLN A 25 13.40 7.53 -6.80
N THR A 26 12.82 8.33 -7.69
CA THR A 26 11.40 8.70 -7.65
C THR A 26 10.72 8.17 -8.89
N PHE A 27 9.59 7.50 -8.69
CA PHE A 27 8.75 6.93 -9.74
C PHE A 27 7.37 7.55 -9.69
N ALA A 28 6.86 7.94 -10.85
CA ALA A 28 5.51 8.45 -10.99
C ALA A 28 4.55 7.32 -11.37
N GLY A 29 3.32 7.41 -10.88
CA GLY A 29 2.26 6.46 -11.21
C GLY A 29 0.87 7.02 -10.94
N THR A 30 -0.13 6.18 -11.09
CA THR A 30 -1.51 6.50 -10.77
C THR A 30 -2.15 5.41 -9.90
N SER A 31 -3.08 5.81 -9.05
CA SER A 31 -3.96 4.91 -8.30
C SER A 31 -5.40 5.32 -8.55
N LYS A 32 -6.23 4.39 -9.02
CA LYS A 32 -7.61 4.64 -9.45
C LYS A 32 -8.57 3.69 -8.76
N PRO A 33 -9.74 4.14 -8.27
CA PRO A 33 -10.78 3.22 -7.83
C PRO A 33 -11.12 2.22 -8.93
N SER A 34 -11.23 0.94 -8.58
CA SER A 34 -11.73 -0.07 -9.51
C SER A 34 -13.27 -0.08 -9.53
N ASP A 35 -13.85 -0.84 -10.46
CA ASP A 35 -15.30 -1.10 -10.49
C ASP A 35 -15.80 -1.88 -9.26
N THR A 36 -14.90 -2.51 -8.51
CA THR A 36 -15.20 -3.21 -7.26
C THR A 36 -14.92 -2.30 -6.07
N SER A 37 -15.93 -2.07 -5.24
CA SER A 37 -15.85 -1.24 -4.04
C SER A 37 -14.71 -1.69 -3.13
N GLY A 38 -13.88 -0.73 -2.70
CA GLY A 38 -12.75 -0.97 -1.79
C GLY A 38 -11.47 -1.47 -2.46
N LEU A 39 -11.47 -1.62 -3.79
CA LEU A 39 -10.28 -1.97 -4.56
C LEU A 39 -9.82 -0.79 -5.44
N PHE A 40 -8.52 -0.71 -5.66
CA PHE A 40 -7.88 0.29 -6.51
C PHE A 40 -6.85 -0.35 -7.44
N ASN A 41 -6.79 0.15 -8.67
CA ASN A 41 -5.78 -0.19 -9.66
C ASN A 41 -4.60 0.76 -9.50
N THR A 42 -3.41 0.22 -9.26
CA THR A 42 -2.17 0.98 -9.16
C THR A 42 -1.28 0.69 -10.37
N GLU A 43 -0.84 1.75 -11.03
CA GLU A 43 0.06 1.69 -12.19
C GLU A 43 1.26 2.61 -11.99
N VAL A 44 2.47 2.04 -11.90
CA VAL A 44 3.75 2.72 -11.82
C VAL A 44 4.63 2.19 -12.97
N PRO A 45 4.68 2.85 -14.14
CA PRO A 45 5.31 2.29 -15.34
C PRO A 45 6.75 1.80 -15.16
N ASP A 46 7.55 2.57 -14.44
CA ASP A 46 8.97 2.27 -14.16
C ASP A 46 9.16 1.16 -13.10
N MET A 47 8.08 0.80 -12.40
CA MET A 47 8.03 -0.25 -11.38
C MET A 47 6.90 -1.26 -11.69
N SER A 48 6.73 -1.61 -12.96
CA SER A 48 5.60 -2.43 -13.45
C SER A 48 5.41 -3.78 -12.74
N VAL A 49 6.45 -4.31 -12.10
CA VAL A 49 6.38 -5.51 -11.24
C VAL A 49 5.47 -5.33 -10.02
N PHE A 50 5.18 -4.09 -9.63
CA PHE A 50 4.28 -3.75 -8.52
C PHE A 50 2.92 -3.25 -9.00
N ASN A 51 2.65 -3.23 -10.31
CA ASN A 51 1.34 -2.83 -10.82
C ASN A 51 0.30 -3.92 -10.51
N GLY A 52 -0.93 -3.50 -10.21
CA GLY A 52 -2.02 -4.45 -9.98
C GLY A 52 -3.17 -3.87 -9.19
N ILE A 53 -4.07 -4.77 -8.78
CA ILE A 53 -5.22 -4.45 -7.94
C ILE A 53 -4.83 -4.61 -6.47
N TYR A 54 -5.14 -3.59 -5.69
CA TYR A 54 -4.90 -3.54 -4.26
C TYR A 54 -6.18 -3.24 -3.51
N ALA A 55 -6.26 -3.73 -2.28
CA ALA A 55 -7.33 -3.46 -1.32
C ALA A 55 -6.75 -2.75 -0.09
N VAL A 56 -7.47 -1.78 0.45
CA VAL A 56 -7.17 -1.27 1.81
C VAL A 56 -7.76 -2.28 2.79
N VAL A 57 -6.90 -3.05 3.44
CA VAL A 57 -7.31 -4.07 4.41
C VAL A 57 -7.68 -3.44 5.75
N ALA A 58 -6.91 -2.45 6.17
CA ALA A 58 -7.16 -1.69 7.38
C ALA A 58 -6.53 -0.29 7.26
N THR A 59 -7.16 0.69 7.88
CA THR A 59 -6.57 2.02 8.06
C THR A 59 -7.27 2.67 9.24
N ASP A 60 -6.52 3.45 10.02
CA ASP A 60 -7.08 4.34 11.03
C ASP A 60 -7.13 5.80 10.54
N TYR A 61 -6.74 6.05 9.28
CA TYR A 61 -6.61 7.34 8.60
C TYR A 61 -5.55 8.29 9.20
N ASP A 62 -5.20 8.12 10.47
CA ASP A 62 -4.35 9.01 11.26
C ASP A 62 -2.90 8.52 11.38
N CYS A 63 -2.64 7.22 11.54
CA CYS A 63 -1.29 6.66 11.66
C CYS A 63 -0.90 5.82 10.46
N PHE A 64 -1.79 4.96 9.94
CA PHE A 64 -1.39 3.95 8.96
C PHE A 64 -2.49 3.57 7.96
N ALA A 65 -2.03 2.99 6.85
CA ALA A 65 -2.87 2.22 5.92
C ALA A 65 -2.18 0.91 5.58
N ILE A 66 -2.93 -0.20 5.65
CA ILE A 66 -2.49 -1.54 5.26
C ILE A 66 -3.13 -1.86 3.94
N GLN A 67 -2.31 -2.11 2.93
CA GLN A 67 -2.74 -2.46 1.60
C GLN A 67 -2.30 -3.87 1.27
N ARG A 68 -3.16 -4.63 0.59
CA ARG A 68 -2.81 -5.96 0.08
C ARG A 68 -3.17 -6.02 -1.38
N GLY A 69 -2.25 -6.50 -2.19
CA GLY A 69 -2.49 -6.72 -3.62
C GLY A 69 -1.77 -7.95 -4.13
N CYS A 70 -2.20 -8.37 -5.30
CA CYS A 70 -1.51 -9.38 -6.10
C CYS A 70 -0.97 -8.65 -7.33
N PRO A 71 0.29 -8.19 -7.32
CA PRO A 71 0.87 -7.55 -8.49
C PRO A 71 0.82 -8.48 -9.69
N GLU A 72 0.53 -7.92 -10.87
CA GLU A 72 0.40 -8.71 -12.11
C GLU A 72 1.77 -9.04 -12.72
N GLY A 73 2.82 -8.33 -12.30
CA GLY A 73 4.18 -8.51 -12.80
C GLY A 73 5.10 -9.25 -11.82
N GLY A 74 5.92 -10.17 -12.35
CA GLY A 74 7.01 -10.82 -11.61
C GLY A 74 6.61 -12.00 -10.72
N ASP A 75 7.47 -12.34 -9.76
CA ASP A 75 7.36 -13.52 -8.89
C ASP A 75 6.56 -13.25 -7.59
N ILE A 76 6.06 -12.03 -7.41
CA ILE A 76 5.34 -11.61 -6.19
C ILE A 76 3.87 -11.95 -6.36
N SER A 77 3.42 -13.01 -5.70
CA SER A 77 2.02 -13.49 -5.77
C SER A 77 1.10 -12.92 -4.69
N ASP A 78 1.67 -12.38 -3.60
CA ASP A 78 0.94 -11.72 -2.52
C ASP A 78 1.85 -10.65 -1.93
N LEU A 79 1.38 -9.41 -1.90
CA LEU A 79 2.13 -8.26 -1.44
C LEU A 79 1.30 -7.48 -0.42
N ILE A 80 1.88 -7.26 0.76
CA ILE A 80 1.29 -6.46 1.83
C ILE A 80 2.18 -5.26 2.07
N TRP A 81 1.60 -4.06 2.04
CA TRP A 81 2.26 -2.81 2.42
C TRP A 81 1.63 -2.27 3.69
N ILE A 82 2.46 -1.82 4.62
CA ILE A 82 2.03 -0.92 5.68
C ILE A 82 2.63 0.44 5.37
N GLN A 83 1.79 1.44 5.14
CA GLN A 83 2.19 2.81 4.95
C GLN A 83 1.89 3.57 6.24
N PHE A 84 2.92 4.06 6.91
CA PHE A 84 2.78 4.98 8.02
C PHE A 84 2.73 6.42 7.53
N ARG A 85 2.01 7.29 8.26
CA ARG A 85 1.97 8.73 7.98
C ARG A 85 3.31 9.41 8.27
N ASP A 86 3.95 8.98 9.35
CA ASP A 86 5.25 9.48 9.79
C ASP A 86 6.38 8.55 9.33
N ALA A 87 7.50 9.13 8.92
CA ALA A 87 8.70 8.35 8.54
C ALA A 87 9.25 7.52 9.70
N GLN A 88 9.08 8.00 10.94
CA GLN A 88 9.42 7.29 12.17
C GLN A 88 8.14 7.19 13.02
N PRO A 89 7.27 6.19 12.75
CA PRO A 89 6.01 6.07 13.46
C PRO A 89 6.23 5.81 14.95
N SER A 90 5.35 6.34 15.79
CA SER A 90 5.38 6.06 17.23
C SER A 90 5.14 4.57 17.50
N GLU A 91 5.58 4.11 18.67
CA GLU A 91 5.33 2.73 19.11
C GLU A 91 3.82 2.40 19.12
N ASP A 92 2.97 3.36 19.48
CA ASP A 92 1.51 3.22 19.47
C ASP A 92 0.95 3.04 18.05
N CYS A 93 1.44 3.81 17.06
CA CYS A 93 1.04 3.64 15.66
C CYS A 93 1.49 2.26 15.13
N VAL A 94 2.71 1.82 15.46
CA VAL A 94 3.22 0.50 15.06
C VAL A 94 2.41 -0.63 15.70
N ASN A 95 2.08 -0.53 16.99
CA ASN A 95 1.28 -1.53 17.68
C ASN A 95 -0.17 -1.56 17.15
N SER A 96 -0.75 -0.41 16.84
CA SER A 96 -2.09 -0.33 16.22
C SER A 96 -2.11 -1.00 14.83
N ALA A 97 -1.06 -0.83 14.02
CA ALA A 97 -0.94 -1.52 12.75
C ALA A 97 -0.79 -3.05 12.92
N LYS A 98 -0.02 -3.51 13.92
CA LYS A 98 0.10 -4.95 14.26
C LYS A 98 -1.23 -5.57 14.69
N ASP A 99 -1.98 -4.86 15.53
CA ASP A 99 -3.31 -5.30 15.97
C ASP A 99 -4.27 -5.38 14.79
N ALA A 100 -4.24 -4.39 13.88
CA ALA A 100 -5.05 -4.39 12.67
C ALA A 100 -4.69 -5.55 11.71
N MET A 101 -3.41 -5.87 11.55
CA MET A 101 -2.99 -7.06 10.79
C MET A 101 -3.51 -8.35 11.42
N THR A 102 -3.39 -8.48 12.74
CA THR A 102 -3.86 -9.67 13.47
C THR A 102 -5.38 -9.84 13.31
N ALA A 103 -6.14 -8.74 13.44
CA ALA A 103 -7.58 -8.74 13.21
C ALA A 103 -7.97 -9.11 11.77
N ALA A 104 -7.13 -8.74 10.80
CA ALA A 104 -7.26 -9.12 9.40
C ALA A 104 -6.71 -10.52 9.07
N GLN A 105 -6.23 -11.28 10.07
CA GLN A 105 -5.61 -12.60 9.90
C GLN A 105 -4.37 -12.59 8.99
N LEU A 106 -3.65 -11.47 8.98
CA LEU A 106 -2.38 -11.33 8.28
C LEU A 106 -1.20 -11.59 9.23
N ASP A 107 -0.15 -12.21 8.71
CA ASP A 107 1.04 -12.54 9.48
C ASP A 107 2.04 -11.37 9.46
N PHE A 108 2.10 -10.60 10.54
CA PHE A 108 3.07 -9.52 10.69
C PHE A 108 4.52 -10.02 10.69
N SER A 109 4.76 -11.27 11.14
CA SER A 109 6.13 -11.83 11.21
C SER A 109 6.72 -12.15 9.84
N ALA A 110 5.87 -12.20 8.80
CA ALA A 110 6.29 -12.35 7.42
C ALA A 110 6.73 -11.01 6.78
N LEU A 111 6.55 -9.87 7.45
CA LEU A 111 6.95 -8.57 6.94
C LEU A 111 8.42 -8.26 7.24
N GLN A 112 9.07 -7.62 6.28
CA GLN A 112 10.38 -7.00 6.46
C GLN A 112 10.16 -5.52 6.80
N LEU A 113 10.81 -5.04 7.87
CA LEU A 113 10.87 -3.62 8.16
C LEU A 113 11.91 -2.99 7.24
N ASP A 114 11.63 -1.75 6.81
CA ASP A 114 12.63 -0.92 6.15
C ASP A 114 13.64 -0.50 7.24
N GLU A 115 14.81 -1.14 7.27
CA GLU A 115 15.89 -0.80 8.20
C GLU A 115 16.72 0.34 7.58
N GLU A 116 16.79 1.49 8.28
CA GLU A 116 17.64 2.65 7.91
C GLU A 116 19.13 2.29 7.77
#